data_AF-A0A955IX68-F1
#
_entry.id   AF-A0A955IX68-F1
#
_cell.length_a   1.000
_cell.length_b   1.000
_cell.length_c   1.000
_cell.angle_alpha   90.00
_cell.angle_beta   90.00
_cell.angle_gamma   90.00
#
_symmetry.space_group_name_H-M   'P 1'
#
loop_
_entity.id
_entity.type
_entity.pdbx_description
1 polymer ?
#
loop_
_entity_poly.entity_id
_entity_poly.type
_entity_poly.pdbx_seq_one_letter_code
_entity_poly.pdbx_strand_id
1 'polypeptide(L)'
;MSTQILPDTGNAPSSIGAAITTGFFAAVLMWMIAWVLHLPGVHAPLFLAIGLMLAALLGVCLLWIPDVTPSKRLAAGVLAGGTAGLINLMILGSFIVEQPESTADMANAANQFQPNAVIVVAGSLGVCVALGLLAGFLTRMIAKPAISPGAWLSRMGWVTACTYLPLIAVGGLVTSTDSGMAVPDAGTSYGALSVLFPIKLMAEPRIFFEHSHRLFGTLAGITTLVLMLRVLVSKNTKLPKILSVLLFLAVCLQGLLGYIRVADQSTFFAIFHGIFAQLVLATACCTAIALSARWKCASLDDEHRAVARRTRMMMALAFVALFMQLGLGAVTRHLKSSHAMMTHAAFAFVLISLLIIAGSFCIRLGKADEGTKGIRPFGAFIHGLVVLQFTLGWAVLGLTWKGEPRNLPTSEQLDSAPPPDIMALVPTAHQLIGALLFASVACGLFWAIRISSARKIG
;
A
#
# COMPACT_ATOMS: atom_id res chain seq x y z
N MET A 1 2.37 32.18 -5.50
CA MET A 1 3.60 32.79 -6.03
C MET A 1 3.78 32.32 -7.46
N SER A 2 3.98 33.26 -8.37
CA SER A 2 4.21 33.12 -9.82
C SER A 2 4.68 31.73 -10.28
N THR A 3 3.87 31.07 -11.09
CA THR A 3 4.24 29.90 -11.89
C THR A 3 5.34 30.32 -12.84
N GLN A 4 6.60 30.14 -12.44
CA GLN A 4 7.72 30.20 -13.38
C GLN A 4 7.49 29.12 -14.44
N ILE A 5 7.12 29.57 -15.63
CA ILE A 5 7.10 28.79 -16.85
C ILE A 5 8.56 28.47 -17.15
N LEU A 6 8.97 27.25 -16.81
CA LEU A 6 10.26 26.73 -17.25
C LEU A 6 10.23 26.56 -18.77
N PRO A 7 11.31 26.92 -19.49
CA PRO A 7 11.36 26.79 -20.94
C PRO A 7 11.19 25.33 -21.36
N ASP A 8 10.48 25.15 -22.47
CA ASP A 8 10.18 23.86 -23.10
C ASP A 8 11.49 23.18 -23.54
N THR A 9 12.11 22.45 -22.63
CA THR A 9 13.28 21.62 -22.94
C THR A 9 12.79 20.41 -23.72
N GLY A 10 12.80 20.55 -25.04
CA GLY A 10 12.49 19.51 -26.03
C GLY A 10 12.93 18.13 -25.55
N ASN A 11 11.95 17.39 -25.03
CA ASN A 11 11.94 15.96 -24.87
C ASN A 11 10.52 15.56 -24.51
N ALA A 12 10.01 14.56 -25.21
CA ALA A 12 8.63 14.13 -25.16
C ALA A 12 8.30 12.96 -24.18
N PRO A 13 8.82 12.84 -22.93
CA PRO A 13 8.44 11.74 -22.02
C PRO A 13 7.30 12.07 -21.03
N SER A 14 6.55 13.18 -21.19
CA SER A 14 5.47 13.53 -20.24
C SER A 14 4.24 12.62 -20.32
N SER A 15 3.89 12.09 -21.49
CA SER A 15 2.64 11.34 -21.69
C SER A 15 2.71 9.88 -21.25
N ILE A 16 3.82 9.17 -21.50
CA ILE A 16 3.98 7.76 -21.12
C ILE A 16 4.05 7.63 -19.60
N GLY A 17 4.87 8.46 -18.95
CA GLY A 17 4.97 8.46 -17.49
C GLY A 17 3.64 8.81 -16.80
N ALA A 18 2.86 9.71 -17.40
CA ALA A 18 1.51 10.02 -16.93
C ALA A 18 0.56 8.83 -17.10
N ALA A 19 0.54 8.23 -18.29
CA ALA A 19 -0.33 7.10 -18.60
C ALA A 19 -0.09 5.90 -17.67
N ILE A 20 1.19 5.54 -17.45
CA ILE A 20 1.56 4.46 -16.54
C ILE A 20 1.08 4.78 -15.12
N THR A 21 1.38 5.98 -14.60
CA THR A 21 0.95 6.39 -13.25
C THR A 21 -0.57 6.34 -13.10
N THR A 22 -1.32 6.86 -14.07
CA THR A 22 -2.79 6.87 -14.07
C THR A 22 -3.36 5.45 -14.15
N GLY A 23 -2.79 4.59 -15.01
CA GLY A 23 -3.24 3.21 -15.15
C GLY A 23 -3.00 2.37 -13.89
N PHE A 24 -1.84 2.51 -13.25
CA PHE A 24 -1.58 1.88 -11.95
C PHE A 24 -2.55 2.38 -10.87
N PHE A 25 -2.79 3.69 -10.80
CA PHE A 25 -3.74 4.23 -9.81
C PHE A 25 -5.16 3.70 -10.02
N ALA A 26 -5.62 3.67 -11.28
CA ALA A 26 -6.90 3.10 -11.64
C ALA A 26 -6.99 1.62 -11.25
N ALA A 27 -6.00 0.80 -11.62
CA ALA A 27 -5.97 -0.62 -11.28
C ALA A 27 -6.00 -0.86 -9.76
N VAL A 28 -5.21 -0.13 -8.99
CA VAL A 28 -5.22 -0.23 -7.51
C VAL A 28 -6.61 0.07 -6.95
N LEU A 29 -7.27 1.12 -7.44
CA LEU A 29 -8.62 1.45 -7.01
C LEU A 29 -9.65 0.38 -7.42
N MET A 30 -9.55 -0.14 -8.65
CA MET A 30 -10.37 -1.24 -9.13
C MET A 30 -10.22 -2.50 -8.26
N TRP A 31 -9.00 -2.84 -7.86
CA TRP A 31 -8.73 -3.99 -6.99
C TRP A 31 -9.32 -3.81 -5.61
N MET A 32 -9.19 -2.62 -5.02
CA MET A 32 -9.81 -2.33 -3.72
C MET A 32 -11.34 -2.43 -3.78
N ILE A 33 -11.96 -1.88 -4.84
CA ILE A 33 -13.40 -1.98 -5.06
C ILE A 33 -13.82 -3.45 -5.22
N ALA A 34 -13.13 -4.20 -6.09
CA ALA A 34 -13.40 -5.61 -6.31
C ALA A 34 -13.29 -6.40 -5.00
N TRP A 35 -12.21 -6.19 -4.25
CA TRP A 35 -11.96 -6.90 -3.00
C TRP A 35 -13.04 -6.62 -1.94
N VAL A 36 -13.43 -5.35 -1.75
CA VAL A 36 -14.49 -4.98 -0.79
C VAL A 36 -15.84 -5.61 -1.18
N LEU A 37 -16.16 -5.62 -2.47
CA LEU A 37 -17.43 -6.16 -2.97
C LEU A 37 -17.50 -7.70 -2.96
N HIS A 38 -16.36 -8.38 -2.84
CA HIS A 38 -16.26 -9.84 -2.74
C HIS A 38 -15.78 -10.30 -1.36
N LEU A 39 -15.79 -9.42 -0.35
CA LEU A 39 -15.50 -9.82 1.02
C LEU A 39 -16.45 -10.96 1.44
N PRO A 40 -15.98 -11.94 2.23
CA PRO A 40 -16.85 -12.96 2.79
C PRO A 40 -18.04 -12.34 3.54
N GLY A 41 -19.26 -12.73 3.16
CA GLY A 41 -20.51 -12.15 3.66
C GLY A 41 -21.06 -10.97 2.86
N VAL A 42 -20.33 -10.48 1.85
CA VAL A 42 -20.81 -9.47 0.90
C VAL A 42 -21.23 -10.16 -0.40
N HIS A 43 -22.52 -10.10 -0.72
CA HIS A 43 -23.10 -10.70 -1.93
C HIS A 43 -23.38 -9.65 -3.00
N ALA A 44 -22.34 -8.92 -3.43
CA ALA A 44 -22.49 -7.95 -4.51
C ALA A 44 -22.64 -8.68 -5.86
N PRO A 45 -23.62 -8.33 -6.70
CA PRO A 45 -23.75 -8.96 -8.00
C PRO A 45 -22.60 -8.54 -8.93
N LEU A 46 -22.14 -9.46 -9.77
CA LEU A 46 -20.96 -9.26 -10.63
C LEU A 46 -21.05 -8.01 -11.51
N PHE A 47 -22.24 -7.70 -12.06
CA PHE A 47 -22.44 -6.52 -12.90
C PHE A 47 -22.17 -5.21 -12.13
N LEU A 48 -22.50 -5.16 -10.84
CA LEU A 48 -22.26 -3.99 -9.99
C LEU A 48 -20.77 -3.86 -9.70
N ALA A 49 -20.09 -4.95 -9.38
CA ALA A 49 -18.65 -4.94 -9.15
C ALA A 49 -17.87 -4.48 -10.39
N ILE A 50 -18.16 -5.07 -11.55
CA ILE A 50 -17.56 -4.65 -12.83
C ILE A 50 -17.90 -3.19 -13.13
N GLY A 51 -19.17 -2.78 -12.98
CA GLY A 51 -19.60 -1.41 -13.23
C GLY A 51 -18.85 -0.37 -12.38
N LEU A 52 -18.68 -0.64 -11.08
CA LEU A 52 -17.94 0.24 -10.16
C LEU A 52 -16.44 0.26 -10.46
N MET A 53 -15.84 -0.88 -10.83
CA MET A 53 -14.44 -0.93 -11.28
C MET A 53 -14.23 -0.09 -12.55
N LEU A 54 -15.09 -0.24 -13.55
CA LEU A 54 -15.00 0.54 -14.79
C LEU A 54 -15.25 2.04 -14.55
N ALA A 55 -16.19 2.38 -13.65
CA ALA A 55 -16.42 3.76 -13.22
C ALA A 55 -15.18 4.36 -12.52
N ALA A 56 -14.49 3.57 -11.70
CA ALA A 56 -13.24 3.99 -11.06
C ALA A 56 -12.11 4.25 -12.06
N LEU A 57 -11.94 3.38 -13.07
CA LEU A 57 -11.00 3.61 -14.17
C LEU A 57 -11.31 4.92 -14.90
N LEU A 58 -12.57 5.09 -15.32
CA LEU A 58 -13.01 6.31 -16.01
C LEU A 58 -12.78 7.55 -15.14
N GLY A 59 -13.17 7.50 -13.87
CA GLY A 59 -13.03 8.61 -12.91
C GLY A 59 -11.57 9.01 -12.69
N VAL A 60 -10.66 8.04 -12.51
CA VAL A 60 -9.22 8.30 -12.38
C VAL A 60 -8.65 8.93 -13.65
N CYS A 61 -9.02 8.41 -14.83
CA CYS A 61 -8.60 9.00 -16.10
C CYS A 61 -9.13 10.43 -16.28
N LEU A 62 -10.41 10.69 -15.99
CA LEU A 62 -11.01 12.02 -16.06
C LEU A 62 -10.34 13.01 -15.09
N LEU A 63 -9.87 12.53 -13.93
CA LEU A 63 -9.21 13.36 -12.93
C LEU A 63 -7.76 13.71 -13.32
N TRP A 64 -6.99 12.75 -13.85
CA TRP A 64 -5.53 12.89 -14.03
C TRP A 64 -5.08 13.16 -15.47
N ILE A 65 -5.81 12.71 -16.50
CA ILE A 65 -5.49 13.03 -17.90
C ILE A 65 -5.47 14.54 -18.19
N PRO A 66 -6.30 15.40 -17.57
CA PRO A 66 -6.20 16.85 -17.76
C PRO A 66 -4.83 17.44 -17.44
N ASP A 67 -4.01 16.79 -16.60
CA ASP A 67 -2.64 17.21 -16.25
C ASP A 67 -1.60 16.83 -17.31
N VAL A 68 -2.01 16.17 -18.40
CA VAL A 68 -1.19 15.87 -19.57
C VAL A 68 -1.34 16.97 -20.62
N THR A 69 -0.28 17.22 -21.38
CA THR A 69 -0.28 18.13 -22.54
C THR A 69 -1.49 17.86 -23.44
N PRO A 70 -2.31 18.89 -23.79
CA PRO A 70 -3.58 18.70 -24.49
C PRO A 70 -3.49 17.81 -25.74
N SER A 71 -2.47 18.02 -26.58
CA SER A 71 -2.23 17.23 -27.81
C SER A 71 -1.97 15.75 -27.57
N LYS A 72 -1.62 15.34 -26.35
CA LYS A 72 -1.28 13.96 -25.99
C LYS A 72 -2.31 13.27 -25.12
N ARG A 73 -3.42 13.93 -24.76
CA ARG A 73 -4.43 13.39 -23.83
C ARG A 73 -5.11 12.12 -24.34
N LEU A 74 -5.38 12.04 -25.64
CA LEU A 74 -5.97 10.83 -26.25
C LEU A 74 -5.04 9.62 -26.11
N ALA A 75 -3.79 9.77 -26.52
CA ALA A 75 -2.77 8.73 -26.40
C ALA A 75 -2.50 8.35 -24.94
N ALA A 76 -2.46 9.34 -24.03
CA ALA A 76 -2.30 9.09 -22.60
C ALA A 76 -3.50 8.32 -22.02
N GLY A 77 -4.72 8.59 -22.49
CA GLY A 77 -5.94 7.90 -22.10
C GLY A 77 -5.91 6.43 -22.52
N VAL A 78 -5.62 6.16 -23.80
CA VAL A 78 -5.47 4.81 -24.35
C VAL A 78 -4.41 4.02 -23.58
N LEU A 79 -3.23 4.60 -23.38
CA LEU A 79 -2.13 3.94 -22.66
C LEU A 79 -2.45 3.72 -21.18
N ALA A 80 -3.18 4.63 -20.52
CA ALA A 80 -3.62 4.47 -19.13
C ALA A 80 -4.63 3.33 -19.01
N GLY A 81 -5.62 3.28 -19.91
CA GLY A 81 -6.60 2.20 -20.00
C GLY A 81 -5.93 0.84 -20.26
N GLY A 82 -5.01 0.79 -21.22
CA GLY A 82 -4.22 -0.42 -21.49
C GLY A 82 -3.36 -0.86 -20.30
N THR A 83 -2.70 0.07 -19.62
CA THR A 83 -1.92 -0.21 -18.41
C THR A 83 -2.80 -0.79 -17.30
N ALA A 84 -3.96 -0.17 -17.03
CA ALA A 84 -4.89 -0.67 -16.02
C ALA A 84 -5.43 -2.07 -16.39
N GLY A 85 -5.78 -2.26 -17.66
CA GLY A 85 -6.21 -3.56 -18.20
C GLY A 85 -5.17 -4.65 -17.99
N LEU A 86 -3.91 -4.39 -18.35
CA LEU A 86 -2.80 -5.34 -18.16
C LEU A 86 -2.59 -5.73 -16.70
N ILE A 87 -2.69 -4.78 -15.77
CA ILE A 87 -2.58 -5.07 -14.33
C ILE A 87 -3.78 -5.91 -13.87
N ASN A 88 -4.99 -5.59 -14.33
CA ASN A 88 -6.20 -6.33 -13.98
C ASN A 88 -6.22 -7.77 -14.52
N LEU A 89 -5.40 -8.10 -15.54
CA LEU A 89 -5.22 -9.49 -15.96
C LEU A 89 -4.65 -10.38 -14.86
N MET A 90 -4.00 -9.84 -13.83
CA MET A 90 -3.53 -10.66 -12.71
C MET A 90 -4.67 -11.19 -11.81
N ILE A 91 -5.85 -10.54 -11.84
CA ILE A 91 -7.07 -11.06 -11.20
C ILE A 91 -7.94 -11.75 -12.24
N LEU A 92 -8.14 -11.13 -13.41
CA LEU A 92 -8.97 -11.71 -14.48
C LEU A 92 -8.38 -13.02 -15.04
N GLY A 93 -7.07 -13.23 -14.88
CA GLY A 93 -6.37 -14.49 -15.16
C GLY A 93 -6.98 -15.70 -14.45
N SER A 94 -7.66 -15.49 -13.32
CA SER A 94 -8.42 -16.53 -12.62
C SER A 94 -9.71 -16.95 -13.34
N PHE A 95 -10.27 -16.13 -14.22
CA PHE A 95 -11.53 -16.42 -14.95
C PHE A 95 -11.30 -17.13 -16.28
N ILE A 96 -10.04 -17.21 -16.73
CA ILE A 96 -9.68 -17.82 -18.01
C ILE A 96 -9.18 -19.26 -17.87
N VAL A 97 -9.16 -19.78 -16.64
CA VAL A 97 -8.81 -21.17 -16.34
C VAL A 97 -10.03 -22.01 -15.98
N GLU A 98 -9.88 -23.33 -16.07
CA GLU A 98 -10.87 -24.27 -15.57
C GLU A 98 -11.23 -23.98 -14.10
N GLN A 99 -12.52 -24.04 -13.79
CA GLN A 99 -13.06 -23.74 -12.46
C GLN A 99 -13.49 -25.05 -11.78
N PRO A 100 -12.57 -25.77 -11.11
CA PRO A 100 -12.91 -27.00 -10.41
C PRO A 100 -13.93 -26.76 -9.28
N GLU A 101 -14.58 -27.84 -8.83
CA GLU A 101 -15.53 -27.80 -7.71
C GLU A 101 -14.82 -27.69 -6.35
N SER A 102 -13.64 -28.30 -6.22
CA SER A 102 -12.89 -28.31 -4.96
C SER A 102 -11.39 -28.07 -5.17
N THR A 103 -10.70 -27.73 -4.08
CA THR A 103 -9.23 -27.63 -4.06
C THR A 103 -8.55 -28.98 -4.31
N ALA A 104 -9.21 -30.11 -4.04
CA ALA A 104 -8.68 -31.45 -4.32
C ALA A 104 -8.56 -31.74 -5.83
N ASP A 105 -9.43 -31.14 -6.65
CA ASP A 105 -9.44 -31.33 -8.10
C ASP A 105 -8.35 -30.50 -8.80
N MET A 106 -7.67 -29.61 -8.07
CA MET A 106 -6.67 -28.69 -8.61
C MET A 106 -5.47 -29.42 -9.23
N ALA A 107 -5.12 -30.62 -8.76
CA ALA A 107 -4.03 -31.40 -9.34
C ALA A 107 -4.26 -31.67 -10.85
N ASN A 108 -5.52 -31.79 -11.26
CA ASN A 108 -5.89 -32.03 -12.65
C ASN A 108 -6.22 -30.74 -13.40
N ALA A 109 -6.79 -29.72 -12.74
CA ALA A 109 -7.25 -28.49 -13.39
C ALA A 109 -6.22 -27.33 -13.37
N ALA A 110 -5.14 -27.45 -12.59
CA ALA A 110 -4.20 -26.35 -12.38
C ALA A 110 -3.62 -25.82 -13.71
N ASN A 111 -3.71 -24.50 -13.89
CA ASN A 111 -3.18 -23.77 -15.04
C ASN A 111 -3.80 -24.18 -16.40
N GLN A 112 -4.89 -24.93 -16.43
CA GLN A 112 -5.59 -25.29 -17.67
C GLN A 112 -6.51 -24.15 -18.12
N PHE A 113 -6.33 -23.67 -19.36
CA PHE A 113 -7.11 -22.56 -19.90
C PHE A 113 -8.46 -23.01 -20.47
N GLN A 114 -9.49 -22.21 -20.25
CA GLN A 114 -10.79 -22.34 -20.91
C GLN A 114 -10.68 -22.00 -22.42
N PRO A 115 -11.51 -22.60 -23.28
CA PRO A 115 -11.50 -22.29 -24.73
C PRO A 115 -11.72 -20.81 -25.06
N ASN A 116 -12.45 -20.09 -24.22
CA ASN A 116 -12.76 -18.66 -24.39
C ASN A 116 -11.72 -17.71 -23.75
N ALA A 117 -10.61 -18.23 -23.20
CA ALA A 117 -9.59 -17.44 -22.49
C ALA A 117 -9.12 -16.21 -23.29
N VAL A 118 -8.81 -16.40 -24.58
CA VAL A 118 -8.33 -15.34 -25.47
C VAL A 118 -9.37 -14.22 -25.62
N ILE A 119 -10.65 -14.58 -25.71
CA ILE A 119 -11.75 -13.62 -25.87
C ILE A 119 -11.92 -12.79 -24.60
N VAL A 120 -11.82 -13.42 -23.42
CA VAL A 120 -11.92 -12.73 -22.12
C VAL A 120 -10.75 -11.75 -21.94
N VAL A 121 -9.53 -12.17 -22.26
CA VAL A 121 -8.34 -11.29 -22.21
C VAL A 121 -8.46 -10.13 -23.19
N ALA A 122 -8.77 -10.39 -24.47
CA ALA A 122 -8.89 -9.34 -25.47
C ALA A 122 -10.06 -8.38 -25.16
N GLY A 123 -11.21 -8.91 -24.74
CA GLY A 123 -12.39 -8.11 -24.41
C GLY A 123 -12.16 -7.19 -23.21
N SER A 124 -11.57 -7.71 -22.13
CA SER A 124 -11.26 -6.90 -20.93
C SER A 124 -10.25 -5.79 -21.20
N LEU A 125 -9.18 -6.09 -21.95
CA LEU A 125 -8.22 -5.08 -22.40
C LEU A 125 -8.88 -4.03 -23.29
N GLY A 126 -9.71 -4.48 -24.25
CA GLY A 126 -10.46 -3.61 -25.16
C GLY A 126 -11.37 -2.63 -24.43
N VAL A 127 -12.12 -3.11 -23.42
CA VAL A 127 -13.00 -2.25 -22.60
C VAL A 127 -12.18 -1.21 -21.82
N CYS A 128 -11.06 -1.61 -21.20
CA CYS A 128 -10.23 -0.67 -20.45
C CYS A 128 -9.61 0.39 -21.37
N VAL A 129 -9.12 0.00 -22.55
CA VAL A 129 -8.59 0.91 -23.56
C VAL A 129 -9.67 1.87 -24.07
N ALA A 130 -10.88 1.38 -24.35
CA ALA A 130 -12.00 2.18 -24.82
C ALA A 130 -12.43 3.24 -23.79
N LEU A 131 -12.46 2.90 -22.50
CA LEU A 131 -12.74 3.87 -21.44
C LEU A 131 -11.63 4.91 -21.29
N GLY A 132 -10.37 4.48 -21.40
CA GLY A 132 -9.23 5.39 -21.43
C GLY A 132 -9.30 6.37 -22.62
N LEU A 133 -9.66 5.87 -23.80
CA LEU A 133 -9.89 6.66 -25.02
C LEU A 133 -11.02 7.68 -24.81
N LEU A 134 -12.15 7.24 -24.24
CA LEU A 134 -13.29 8.09 -23.91
C LEU A 134 -12.87 9.21 -22.97
N ALA A 135 -12.15 8.91 -21.89
CA ALA A 135 -11.65 9.94 -20.97
C ALA A 135 -10.70 10.93 -21.67
N GLY A 136 -9.78 10.43 -22.51
CA GLY A 136 -8.88 11.26 -23.30
C GLY A 136 -9.62 12.20 -24.24
N PHE A 137 -10.71 11.72 -24.86
CA PHE A 137 -11.59 12.52 -25.71
C PHE A 137 -12.36 13.57 -24.91
N LEU A 138 -13.02 13.18 -23.82
CA LEU A 138 -13.84 14.08 -22.98
C LEU A 138 -12.99 15.20 -22.36
N THR A 139 -11.73 14.92 -22.03
CA THR A 139 -10.84 15.90 -21.39
C THR A 139 -10.06 16.75 -22.40
N ARG A 140 -10.18 16.52 -23.71
CA ARG A 140 -9.35 17.18 -24.74
C ARG A 140 -9.47 18.71 -24.73
N MET A 141 -10.65 19.23 -24.43
CA MET A 141 -10.95 20.68 -24.47
C MET A 141 -10.73 21.39 -23.12
N ILE A 142 -10.36 20.66 -22.06
CA ILE A 142 -10.16 21.26 -20.74
C ILE A 142 -8.92 22.16 -20.75
N ALA A 143 -9.09 23.45 -20.48
CA ALA A 143 -8.01 24.43 -20.35
C ALA A 143 -7.28 24.28 -19.01
N LYS A 144 -6.42 23.26 -18.91
CA LYS A 144 -5.56 22.98 -17.74
C LYS A 144 -4.10 22.81 -18.18
N PRO A 145 -3.13 23.47 -17.52
CA PRO A 145 -1.72 23.33 -17.87
C PRO A 145 -1.19 21.94 -17.51
N ALA A 146 -0.28 21.43 -18.33
CA ALA A 146 0.39 20.16 -18.07
C ALA A 146 1.34 20.28 -16.86
N ILE A 147 1.44 19.22 -16.06
CA ILE A 147 2.38 19.17 -14.95
C ILE A 147 3.74 18.58 -15.36
N SER A 148 4.78 18.87 -14.58
CA SER A 148 6.13 18.42 -14.88
C SER A 148 6.30 16.90 -14.76
N PRO A 149 7.27 16.29 -15.49
CA PRO A 149 7.59 14.87 -15.34
C PRO A 149 7.94 14.44 -13.91
N GLY A 150 8.57 15.33 -13.14
CA GLY A 150 8.87 15.10 -11.73
C GLY A 150 7.62 14.98 -10.86
N ALA A 151 6.56 15.74 -11.16
CA ALA A 151 5.29 15.64 -10.45
C ALA A 151 4.59 14.29 -10.73
N TRP A 152 4.64 13.80 -11.97
CA TRP A 152 4.13 12.46 -12.33
C TRP A 152 4.86 11.32 -11.63
N LEU A 153 6.17 11.46 -11.42
CA LEU A 153 6.96 10.50 -10.67
C LEU A 153 6.63 10.55 -9.17
N SER A 154 6.40 11.73 -8.61
CA SER A 154 5.90 11.86 -7.23
C SER A 154 4.52 11.23 -7.05
N ARG A 155 3.60 11.42 -8.01
CA ARG A 155 2.30 10.73 -8.03
C ARG A 155 2.48 9.21 -8.04
N MET A 156 3.38 8.70 -8.89
CA MET A 156 3.70 7.26 -8.90
C MET A 156 4.19 6.79 -7.52
N GLY A 157 5.08 7.55 -6.89
CA GLY A 157 5.56 7.23 -5.53
C GLY A 157 4.43 7.09 -4.51
N TRP A 158 3.44 7.99 -4.55
CA TRP A 158 2.26 7.89 -3.68
C TRP A 158 1.33 6.74 -4.06
N VAL A 159 1.13 6.47 -5.35
CA VAL A 159 0.39 5.28 -5.80
C VAL A 159 1.04 4.01 -5.27
N THR A 160 2.37 3.89 -5.38
CA THR A 160 3.15 2.79 -4.80
C THR A 160 2.98 2.72 -3.28
N ALA A 161 3.07 3.83 -2.54
CA ALA A 161 2.84 3.81 -1.10
C ALA A 161 1.42 3.34 -0.74
N CYS A 162 0.42 3.75 -1.52
CA CYS A 162 -0.98 3.37 -1.32
C CYS A 162 -1.25 1.88 -1.58
N THR A 163 -0.46 1.17 -2.40
CA THR A 163 -0.66 -0.28 -2.60
C THR A 163 -0.38 -1.10 -1.34
N TYR A 164 0.45 -0.59 -0.43
CA TYR A 164 0.76 -1.28 0.83
C TYR A 164 -0.38 -1.20 1.85
N LEU A 165 -1.30 -0.24 1.72
CA LEU A 165 -2.42 -0.09 2.65
C LEU A 165 -3.38 -1.29 2.61
N PRO A 166 -3.97 -1.66 1.43
CA PRO A 166 -4.75 -2.89 1.36
C PRO A 166 -3.89 -4.11 1.68
N LEU A 167 -2.64 -4.18 1.23
CA LEU A 167 -1.75 -5.32 1.53
C LEU A 167 -1.60 -5.58 3.04
N ILE A 168 -1.36 -4.53 3.84
CA ILE A 168 -1.24 -4.63 5.30
C ILE A 168 -2.59 -4.93 5.95
N ALA A 169 -3.68 -4.35 5.44
CA ALA A 169 -5.03 -4.63 5.93
C ALA A 169 -5.42 -6.10 5.72
N VAL A 170 -5.24 -6.63 4.49
CA VAL A 170 -5.51 -8.04 4.19
C VAL A 170 -4.56 -8.96 4.99
N GLY A 171 -3.29 -8.59 5.14
CA GLY A 171 -2.36 -9.36 6.00
C GLY A 171 -2.77 -9.39 7.47
N GLY A 172 -3.32 -8.28 7.96
CA GLY A 172 -3.95 -8.19 9.29
C GLY A 172 -5.16 -9.12 9.40
N LEU A 173 -6.02 -9.18 8.38
CA LEU A 173 -7.12 -10.15 8.32
C LEU A 173 -6.59 -11.58 8.37
N VAL A 174 -5.67 -11.94 7.49
CA VAL A 174 -5.06 -13.28 7.42
C VAL A 174 -4.58 -13.76 8.79
N THR A 175 -3.97 -12.87 9.58
CA THR A 175 -3.46 -13.20 10.92
C THR A 175 -4.58 -13.19 11.98
N SER A 176 -5.57 -12.31 11.86
CA SER A 176 -6.70 -12.23 12.79
C SER A 176 -7.60 -13.46 12.66
N THR A 177 -7.82 -13.91 11.42
CA THR A 177 -8.71 -15.00 11.07
C THR A 177 -8.04 -16.37 11.07
N ASP A 178 -6.74 -16.50 11.34
CA ASP A 178 -5.96 -17.75 11.15
C ASP A 178 -5.99 -18.29 9.71
N SER A 179 -6.09 -17.42 8.72
CA SER A 179 -6.07 -17.83 7.31
C SER A 179 -4.66 -18.05 6.78
N GLY A 180 -3.61 -17.83 7.58
CA GLY A 180 -2.22 -17.85 7.11
C GLY A 180 -1.73 -19.18 6.52
N MET A 181 -2.41 -20.27 6.83
CA MET A 181 -2.12 -21.63 6.37
C MET A 181 -3.27 -22.25 5.55
N ALA A 182 -4.22 -21.42 5.05
CA ALA A 182 -5.39 -21.89 4.31
C ALA A 182 -5.06 -22.36 2.88
N VAL A 183 -3.94 -21.91 2.33
CA VAL A 183 -3.30 -22.35 1.10
C VAL A 183 -1.96 -22.95 1.51
N PRO A 184 -1.83 -24.28 1.47
CA PRO A 184 -0.66 -24.98 2.03
C PRO A 184 0.63 -24.70 1.24
N ASP A 185 0.51 -24.32 -0.02
CA ASP A 185 1.64 -24.04 -0.91
C ASP A 185 2.32 -22.71 -0.58
N ALA A 186 3.64 -22.70 -0.38
CA ALA A 186 4.38 -21.45 -0.17
C ALA A 186 4.54 -20.61 -1.46
N GLY A 187 4.71 -21.27 -2.62
CA GLY A 187 4.97 -20.61 -3.91
C GLY A 187 3.77 -20.54 -4.86
N THR A 188 2.96 -21.60 -4.89
CA THR A 188 1.76 -21.74 -5.74
C THR A 188 0.48 -21.51 -4.93
N SER A 189 -0.68 -21.71 -5.54
CA SER A 189 -1.96 -21.86 -4.84
C SER A 189 -2.63 -23.14 -5.32
N TYR A 190 -2.48 -24.22 -4.56
CA TYR A 190 -2.92 -25.57 -4.91
C TYR A 190 -2.37 -26.01 -6.29
N GLY A 191 -1.05 -25.88 -6.49
CA GLY A 191 -0.35 -26.21 -7.74
C GLY A 191 -0.53 -25.22 -8.88
N ALA A 192 -1.51 -24.30 -8.81
CA ALA A 192 -1.66 -23.23 -9.80
C ALA A 192 -0.67 -22.09 -9.56
N LEU A 193 -0.25 -21.44 -10.65
CA LEU A 193 0.32 -20.10 -10.58
C LEU A 193 -0.68 -19.20 -9.87
N SER A 194 -0.25 -18.42 -8.88
CA SER A 194 -1.16 -17.65 -8.03
C SER A 194 -2.08 -16.71 -8.81
N VAL A 195 -1.63 -16.11 -9.92
CA VAL A 195 -2.48 -15.24 -10.77
C VAL A 195 -3.51 -16.00 -11.61
N LEU A 196 -3.40 -17.33 -11.68
CA LEU A 196 -4.30 -18.25 -12.37
C LEU A 196 -5.10 -19.11 -11.39
N PHE A 197 -5.06 -18.82 -10.09
CA PHE A 197 -5.84 -19.59 -9.12
C PHE A 197 -7.34 -19.36 -9.36
N PRO A 198 -8.19 -20.40 -9.47
CA PRO A 198 -9.61 -20.25 -9.81
C PRO A 198 -10.39 -19.42 -8.79
N ILE A 199 -11.14 -18.42 -9.28
CA ILE A 199 -11.90 -17.54 -8.39
C ILE A 199 -13.03 -18.26 -7.67
N LYS A 200 -13.58 -19.33 -8.26
CA LYS A 200 -14.62 -20.16 -7.63
C LYS A 200 -14.17 -20.73 -6.28
N LEU A 201 -12.88 -21.10 -6.17
CA LEU A 201 -12.31 -21.64 -4.94
C LEU A 201 -12.05 -20.55 -3.88
N MET A 202 -12.07 -19.27 -4.26
CA MET A 202 -12.03 -18.15 -3.31
C MET A 202 -13.39 -17.89 -2.64
N ALA A 203 -14.40 -18.74 -2.85
CA ALA A 203 -15.65 -18.68 -2.09
C ALA A 203 -15.46 -19.08 -0.61
N GLU A 204 -14.42 -19.87 -0.30
CA GLU A 204 -14.05 -20.16 1.07
C GLU A 204 -13.35 -18.91 1.69
N PRO A 205 -13.83 -18.40 2.84
CA PRO A 205 -13.34 -17.14 3.40
C PRO A 205 -11.84 -17.06 3.72
N ARG A 206 -11.24 -18.15 4.22
CA ARG A 206 -9.83 -18.18 4.62
C ARG A 206 -8.91 -18.20 3.39
N ILE A 207 -9.22 -19.01 2.38
CA ILE A 207 -8.57 -19.02 1.07
C ILE A 207 -8.69 -17.64 0.44
N PHE A 208 -9.88 -17.00 0.49
CA PHE A 208 -10.06 -15.64 -0.01
C PHE A 208 -9.07 -14.65 0.63
N PHE A 209 -8.98 -14.62 1.97
CA PHE A 209 -8.09 -13.68 2.65
C PHE A 209 -6.62 -13.93 2.34
N GLU A 210 -6.18 -15.18 2.36
CA GLU A 210 -4.78 -15.50 2.15
C GLU A 210 -4.36 -15.33 0.70
N HIS A 211 -5.16 -15.81 -0.25
CA HIS A 211 -4.88 -15.67 -1.67
C HIS A 211 -4.91 -14.20 -2.10
N SER A 212 -5.91 -13.43 -1.65
CA SER A 212 -5.95 -11.99 -1.95
C SER A 212 -4.75 -11.24 -1.35
N HIS A 213 -4.25 -11.65 -0.18
CA HIS A 213 -3.01 -11.08 0.38
C HIS A 213 -1.81 -11.33 -0.53
N ARG A 214 -1.67 -12.53 -1.11
CA ARG A 214 -0.61 -12.86 -2.09
C ARG A 214 -0.72 -11.98 -3.34
N LEU A 215 -1.93 -11.84 -3.90
CA LEU A 215 -2.18 -11.01 -5.08
C LEU A 215 -1.84 -9.53 -4.83
N PHE A 216 -2.27 -8.95 -3.71
CA PHE A 216 -1.88 -7.59 -3.33
C PHE A 216 -0.36 -7.47 -3.14
N GLY A 217 0.30 -8.52 -2.68
CA GLY A 217 1.76 -8.60 -2.57
C GLY A 217 2.42 -8.48 -3.95
N THR A 218 1.94 -9.23 -4.94
CA THR A 218 2.43 -9.14 -6.33
C THR A 218 2.16 -7.76 -6.93
N LEU A 219 0.96 -7.20 -6.73
CA LEU A 219 0.62 -5.84 -7.18
C LEU A 219 1.57 -4.79 -6.57
N ALA A 220 1.83 -4.84 -5.27
CA ALA A 220 2.76 -3.93 -4.60
C ALA A 220 4.21 -4.11 -5.11
N GLY A 221 4.64 -5.35 -5.35
CA GLY A 221 5.95 -5.68 -5.94
C GLY A 221 6.15 -5.09 -7.33
N ILE A 222 5.21 -5.34 -8.25
CA ILE A 222 5.27 -4.81 -9.62
C ILE A 222 5.19 -3.28 -9.62
N THR A 223 4.31 -2.69 -8.81
CA THR A 223 4.18 -1.23 -8.69
C THR A 223 5.47 -0.59 -8.19
N THR A 224 6.16 -1.26 -7.26
CA THR A 224 7.46 -0.82 -6.72
C THR A 224 8.60 -0.99 -7.72
N LEU A 225 8.63 -2.08 -8.48
CA LEU A 225 9.57 -2.30 -9.57
C LEU A 225 9.44 -1.19 -10.62
N VAL A 226 8.23 -0.90 -11.08
CA VAL A 226 7.97 0.17 -12.06
C VAL A 226 8.37 1.54 -11.51
N LEU A 227 8.08 1.83 -10.24
CA LEU A 227 8.56 3.06 -9.60
C LEU A 227 10.09 3.13 -9.63
N MET A 228 10.79 2.07 -9.18
CA MET A 228 12.25 2.03 -9.13
C MET A 228 12.85 2.27 -10.52
N LEU A 229 12.42 1.53 -11.55
CA LEU A 229 12.93 1.70 -12.92
C LEU A 229 12.75 3.14 -13.40
N ARG A 230 11.56 3.73 -13.17
CA ARG A 230 11.27 5.11 -13.56
C ARG A 230 12.11 6.14 -12.78
N VAL A 231 12.37 5.90 -11.50
CA VAL A 231 13.23 6.77 -10.69
C VAL A 231 14.69 6.69 -11.17
N LEU A 232 15.18 5.49 -11.48
CA LEU A 232 16.55 5.26 -11.94
C LEU A 232 16.86 5.97 -13.27
N VAL A 233 15.95 5.89 -14.25
CA VAL A 233 16.09 6.55 -15.56
C VAL A 233 15.82 8.06 -15.52
N SER A 234 15.26 8.58 -14.43
CA SER A 234 14.96 10.02 -14.30
C SER A 234 16.19 10.87 -13.93
N LYS A 235 16.13 12.16 -14.26
CA LYS A 235 17.11 13.20 -13.84
C LYS A 235 16.91 13.66 -12.38
N ASN A 236 16.73 12.73 -11.45
CA ASN A 236 16.62 13.03 -10.01
C ASN A 236 17.98 12.95 -9.29
N THR A 237 18.03 13.50 -8.08
CA THR A 237 19.18 13.41 -7.17
C THR A 237 19.41 11.97 -6.69
N LYS A 238 20.58 11.72 -6.09
CA LYS A 238 20.99 10.36 -5.66
C LYS A 238 20.03 9.72 -4.64
N LEU A 239 19.49 10.51 -3.70
CA LEU A 239 18.70 9.98 -2.58
C LEU A 239 17.42 9.23 -3.03
N PRO A 240 16.51 9.80 -3.86
CA PRO A 240 15.36 9.05 -4.36
C PRO A 240 15.74 7.76 -5.09
N LYS A 241 16.86 7.75 -5.83
CA LYS A 241 17.35 6.55 -6.53
C LYS A 241 17.72 5.45 -5.53
N ILE A 242 18.53 5.78 -4.53
CA ILE A 242 18.92 4.86 -3.45
C ILE A 242 17.67 4.34 -2.72
N LEU A 243 16.78 5.24 -2.31
CA LEU A 243 15.55 4.85 -1.61
C LEU A 243 14.67 3.92 -2.45
N SER A 244 14.55 4.16 -3.75
CA SER A 244 13.76 3.29 -4.64
C SER A 244 14.35 1.89 -4.81
N VAL A 245 15.69 1.77 -4.82
CA VAL A 245 16.38 0.46 -4.86
C VAL A 245 16.23 -0.26 -3.51
N LEU A 246 16.48 0.44 -2.40
CA LEU A 246 16.30 -0.13 -1.06
C LEU A 246 14.86 -0.58 -0.83
N LEU A 247 13.87 0.19 -1.28
CA LEU A 247 12.47 -0.18 -1.21
C LEU A 247 12.20 -1.46 -2.00
N PHE A 248 12.66 -1.55 -3.25
CA PHE A 248 12.46 -2.76 -4.06
C PHE A 248 13.11 -4.00 -3.44
N LEU A 249 14.36 -3.88 -2.96
CA LEU A 249 15.04 -4.96 -2.26
C LEU A 249 14.29 -5.39 -0.98
N ALA A 250 13.76 -4.42 -0.23
CA ALA A 250 12.95 -4.71 0.95
C ALA A 250 11.65 -5.44 0.58
N VAL A 251 11.00 -5.11 -0.55
CA VAL A 251 9.81 -5.84 -1.01
C VAL A 251 10.15 -7.28 -1.41
N CYS A 252 11.27 -7.50 -2.10
CA CYS A 252 11.74 -8.84 -2.43
C CYS A 252 12.00 -9.67 -1.17
N LEU A 253 12.69 -9.08 -0.18
CA LEU A 253 12.90 -9.72 1.13
C LEU A 253 11.57 -10.00 1.82
N GLN A 254 10.60 -9.10 1.72
CA GLN A 254 9.29 -9.32 2.32
C GLN A 254 8.51 -10.47 1.67
N GLY A 255 8.59 -10.59 0.35
CA GLY A 255 8.06 -11.76 -0.37
C GLY A 255 8.72 -13.06 0.07
N LEU A 256 10.06 -13.04 0.24
CA LEU A 256 10.82 -14.19 0.75
C LEU A 256 10.43 -14.57 2.19
N LEU A 257 10.30 -13.60 3.09
CA LEU A 257 9.83 -13.84 4.47
C LEU A 257 8.40 -14.40 4.47
N GLY A 258 7.56 -13.92 3.55
CA GLY A 258 6.20 -14.44 3.34
C GLY A 258 6.20 -15.90 2.88
N TYR A 259 7.07 -16.24 1.95
CA TYR A 259 7.26 -17.61 1.47
C TYR A 259 7.74 -18.55 2.59
N ILE A 260 8.83 -18.18 3.27
CA ILE A 260 9.45 -19.00 4.32
C ILE A 260 8.48 -19.25 5.47
N ARG A 261 7.69 -18.25 5.88
CA ARG A 261 6.74 -18.44 7.00
C ARG A 261 5.68 -19.51 6.70
N VAL A 262 5.27 -19.66 5.44
CA VAL A 262 4.29 -20.68 5.02
C VAL A 262 4.99 -22.02 4.86
N ALA A 263 6.14 -22.04 4.18
CA ALA A 263 6.93 -23.26 3.97
C ALA A 263 7.32 -23.95 5.29
N ASP A 264 7.74 -23.17 6.29
CA ASP A 264 8.20 -23.68 7.58
C ASP A 264 7.11 -23.65 8.67
N GLN A 265 5.88 -23.22 8.34
CA GLN A 265 4.78 -23.02 9.30
C GLN A 265 5.24 -22.25 10.57
N SER A 266 6.00 -21.16 10.37
CA SER A 266 6.82 -20.56 11.43
C SER A 266 6.22 -19.27 11.97
N THR A 267 5.80 -19.31 13.24
CA THR A 267 5.37 -18.12 14.01
C THR A 267 6.48 -17.07 14.11
N PHE A 268 7.74 -17.50 14.18
CA PHE A 268 8.89 -16.59 14.21
C PHE A 268 8.96 -15.73 12.94
N PHE A 269 8.93 -16.37 11.76
CA PHE A 269 8.94 -15.63 10.50
C PHE A 269 7.64 -14.83 10.29
N ALA A 270 6.51 -15.27 10.83
CA ALA A 270 5.28 -14.49 10.83
C ALA A 270 5.42 -13.16 11.60
N ILE A 271 6.04 -13.18 12.80
CA ILE A 271 6.34 -11.97 13.59
C ILE A 271 7.26 -11.02 12.80
N PHE A 272 8.38 -11.54 12.27
CA PHE A 272 9.34 -10.73 11.53
C PHE A 272 8.73 -10.14 10.25
N HIS A 273 7.99 -10.94 9.49
CA HIS A 273 7.28 -10.48 8.30
C HIS A 273 6.27 -9.37 8.64
N GLY A 274 5.50 -9.51 9.73
CA GLY A 274 4.53 -8.51 10.17
C GLY A 274 5.16 -7.18 10.59
N ILE A 275 6.27 -7.21 11.33
CA ILE A 275 7.02 -6.01 11.74
C ILE A 275 7.69 -5.36 10.50
N PHE A 276 8.34 -6.16 9.66
CA PHE A 276 9.08 -5.67 8.50
C PHE A 276 8.15 -5.01 7.45
N ALA A 277 6.93 -5.51 7.26
CA ALA A 277 5.91 -4.87 6.41
C ALA A 277 5.72 -3.37 6.73
N GLN A 278 5.74 -3.00 8.01
CA GLN A 278 5.53 -1.61 8.43
C GLN A 278 6.75 -0.73 8.12
N LEU A 279 7.96 -1.31 8.17
CA LEU A 279 9.18 -0.64 7.68
C LEU A 279 9.09 -0.40 6.17
N VAL A 280 8.63 -1.39 5.39
CA VAL A 280 8.48 -1.25 3.93
C VAL A 280 7.49 -0.13 3.59
N LEU A 281 6.34 -0.06 4.27
CA LEU A 281 5.38 1.05 4.11
C LEU A 281 6.04 2.41 4.44
N ALA A 282 6.76 2.50 5.56
CA ALA A 282 7.44 3.73 5.95
C ALA A 282 8.47 4.16 4.88
N THR A 283 9.26 3.23 4.34
CA THR A 283 10.21 3.49 3.25
C THR A 283 9.50 3.93 1.97
N ALA A 284 8.35 3.34 1.63
CA ALA A 284 7.56 3.74 0.47
C ALA A 284 7.06 5.18 0.60
N CYS A 285 6.51 5.56 1.76
CA CYS A 285 6.09 6.93 2.04
C CYS A 285 7.27 7.92 2.00
N CYS A 286 8.41 7.59 2.60
CA CYS A 286 9.63 8.41 2.54
C CYS A 286 10.14 8.57 1.10
N THR A 287 10.06 7.52 0.27
CA THR A 287 10.41 7.58 -1.15
C THR A 287 9.48 8.52 -1.91
N ALA A 288 8.16 8.44 -1.68
CA ALA A 288 7.17 9.33 -2.28
C ALA A 288 7.41 10.80 -1.88
N ILE A 289 7.75 11.05 -0.61
CA ILE A 289 8.13 12.37 -0.10
C ILE A 289 9.38 12.88 -0.79
N ALA A 290 10.44 12.07 -0.90
CA ALA A 290 11.71 12.48 -1.52
C ALA A 290 11.55 12.85 -3.01
N LEU A 291 10.54 12.30 -3.69
CA LEU A 291 10.18 12.64 -5.06
C LEU A 291 9.36 13.93 -5.20
N SER A 292 8.76 14.42 -4.11
CA SER A 292 7.87 15.57 -4.12
C SER A 292 8.58 16.90 -4.37
N ALA A 293 7.89 17.87 -4.97
CA ALA A 293 8.41 19.22 -5.15
C ALA A 293 8.71 19.90 -3.81
N ARG A 294 7.85 19.68 -2.80
CA ARG A 294 8.04 20.23 -1.45
C ARG A 294 9.37 19.82 -0.83
N TRP A 295 9.79 18.56 -1.02
CA TRP A 295 11.07 18.07 -0.50
C TRP A 295 12.28 18.80 -1.10
N LYS A 296 12.19 19.12 -2.40
CA LYS A 296 13.23 19.83 -3.14
C LYS A 296 13.34 21.29 -2.69
N CYS A 297 12.19 21.94 -2.47
CA CYS A 297 12.12 23.33 -2.00
C CYS A 297 12.30 23.50 -0.49
N ALA A 298 12.63 22.43 0.25
CA ALA A 298 12.78 22.51 1.70
C ALA A 298 13.98 23.38 2.09
N SER A 299 13.70 24.44 2.86
CA SER A 299 14.67 25.41 3.38
C SER A 299 14.34 25.77 4.82
N LEU A 300 15.35 26.26 5.54
CA LEU A 300 15.21 26.74 6.91
C LEU A 300 16.17 27.92 7.12
N ASP A 301 15.68 28.96 7.80
CA ASP A 301 16.50 30.06 8.33
C ASP A 301 17.32 29.61 9.56
N ASP A 302 18.23 30.47 10.03
CA ASP A 302 19.05 30.14 11.18
C ASP A 302 18.31 30.26 12.52
N GLU A 303 17.32 31.15 12.61
CA GLU A 303 16.50 31.36 13.80
C GLU A 303 15.77 30.08 14.24
N HIS A 304 15.18 29.35 13.28
CA HIS A 304 14.39 28.16 13.58
C HIS A 304 15.22 26.86 13.66
N ARG A 305 16.55 26.93 13.53
CA ARG A 305 17.44 25.77 13.51
C ARG A 305 17.42 24.98 14.82
N ALA A 306 17.32 25.66 15.97
CA ALA A 306 17.22 24.99 17.27
C ALA A 306 15.92 24.16 17.40
N VAL A 307 14.80 24.69 16.91
CA VAL A 307 13.50 23.99 16.90
C VAL A 307 13.56 22.78 15.97
N ALA A 308 14.20 22.89 14.80
CA ALA A 308 14.38 21.77 13.89
C ALA A 308 15.21 20.62 14.51
N ARG A 309 16.29 20.93 15.23
CA ARG A 309 17.10 19.91 15.94
C ARG A 309 16.30 19.20 17.04
N ARG A 310 15.54 19.95 17.85
CA ARG A 310 14.67 19.36 18.88
C ARG A 310 13.57 18.50 18.26
N THR A 311 12.96 18.95 17.16
CA THR A 311 11.96 18.18 16.41
C THR A 311 12.55 16.86 15.92
N ARG A 312 13.75 16.88 15.32
CA ARG A 312 14.46 15.67 14.90
C ARG A 312 14.70 14.70 16.06
N MET A 313 15.16 15.21 17.20
CA MET A 313 15.39 14.39 18.40
C MET A 313 14.09 13.74 18.91
N MET A 314 13.02 14.52 19.06
CA MET A 314 11.72 14.00 19.50
C MET A 314 11.15 12.96 18.53
N MET A 315 11.26 13.21 17.22
CA MET A 315 10.82 12.25 16.20
C MET A 315 11.68 10.98 16.20
N ALA A 316 12.98 11.07 16.49
CA ALA A 316 13.85 9.90 16.60
C ALA A 316 13.50 9.05 17.83
N LEU A 317 13.27 9.69 18.98
CA LEU A 317 12.80 9.00 20.19
C LEU A 317 11.44 8.34 19.94
N ALA A 318 10.49 9.06 19.34
CA ALA A 318 9.18 8.53 18.99
C ALA A 318 9.28 7.34 18.02
N PHE A 319 10.16 7.41 17.02
CA PHE A 319 10.38 6.32 16.07
C PHE A 319 10.89 5.04 16.76
N VAL A 320 11.93 5.18 17.60
CA VAL A 320 12.50 4.04 18.34
C VAL A 320 11.49 3.45 19.31
N ALA A 321 10.80 4.30 20.07
CA ALA A 321 9.81 3.87 21.05
C ALA A 321 8.62 3.16 20.36
N LEU A 322 8.15 3.67 19.23
CA LEU A 322 7.07 3.04 18.46
C LEU A 322 7.51 1.74 17.79
N PHE A 323 8.77 1.62 17.37
CA PHE A 323 9.33 0.36 16.87
C PHE A 323 9.37 -0.72 17.96
N MET A 324 9.75 -0.36 19.19
CA MET A 324 9.66 -1.26 20.35
C MET A 324 8.21 -1.68 20.63
N GLN A 325 7.27 -0.73 20.62
CA GLN A 325 5.83 -1.01 20.82
C GLN A 325 5.26 -1.94 19.75
N LEU A 326 5.71 -1.78 18.50
CA LEU A 326 5.36 -2.68 17.40
C LEU A 326 5.84 -4.12 17.68
N GLY A 327 7.07 -4.27 18.16
CA GLY A 327 7.61 -5.57 18.59
C GLY A 327 6.77 -6.19 19.71
N LEU A 328 6.47 -5.41 20.76
CA LEU A 328 5.61 -5.86 21.86
C LEU A 328 4.20 -6.27 21.38
N GLY A 329 3.62 -5.51 20.45
CA GLY A 329 2.30 -5.81 19.88
C GLY A 329 2.31 -7.09 19.04
N ALA A 330 3.35 -7.31 18.24
CA ALA A 330 3.52 -8.53 17.45
C ALA A 330 3.69 -9.76 18.36
N VAL A 331 4.54 -9.66 19.39
CA VAL A 331 4.72 -10.73 20.39
C VAL A 331 3.41 -11.01 21.13
N THR A 332 2.69 -9.98 21.56
CA THR A 332 1.36 -10.11 22.19
C THR A 332 0.40 -10.88 21.28
N ARG A 333 0.35 -10.52 20.00
CA ARG A 333 -0.59 -11.09 19.03
C ARG A 333 -0.28 -12.55 18.69
N HIS A 334 0.99 -12.88 18.47
CA HIS A 334 1.43 -14.19 17.99
C HIS A 334 1.70 -15.18 19.11
N LEU A 335 2.25 -14.74 20.25
CA LEU A 335 2.57 -15.63 21.38
C LEU A 335 1.49 -15.64 22.46
N LYS A 336 0.50 -14.74 22.38
CA LYS A 336 -0.60 -14.62 23.36
C LYS A 336 -0.13 -14.51 24.82
N SER A 337 1.07 -13.95 25.01
CA SER A 337 1.66 -13.75 26.34
C SER A 337 1.00 -12.60 27.09
N SER A 338 0.42 -12.90 28.25
CA SER A 338 -0.17 -11.90 29.15
C SER A 338 0.85 -10.86 29.62
N HIS A 339 2.10 -11.27 29.85
CA HIS A 339 3.15 -10.33 30.25
C HIS A 339 3.46 -9.36 29.11
N ALA A 340 3.66 -9.86 27.88
CA ALA A 340 3.88 -9.00 26.71
C ALA A 340 2.69 -8.05 26.49
N MET A 341 1.47 -8.54 26.67
CA MET A 341 0.24 -7.74 26.57
C MET A 341 0.22 -6.60 27.61
N MET A 342 0.50 -6.90 28.87
CA MET A 342 0.57 -5.90 29.94
C MET A 342 1.67 -4.87 29.69
N THR A 343 2.86 -5.31 29.27
CA THR A 343 3.97 -4.40 28.93
C THR A 343 3.60 -3.52 27.73
N HIS A 344 2.96 -4.07 26.71
CA HIS A 344 2.47 -3.32 25.56
C HIS A 344 1.44 -2.26 25.99
N ALA A 345 0.46 -2.64 26.82
CA ALA A 345 -0.56 -1.72 27.33
C ALA A 345 0.03 -0.62 28.21
N ALA A 346 0.93 -0.95 29.13
CA ALA A 346 1.58 0.02 30.01
C ALA A 346 2.46 0.99 29.22
N PHE A 347 3.28 0.50 28.29
CA PHE A 347 4.16 1.35 27.48
C PHE A 347 3.37 2.27 26.54
N ALA A 348 2.15 1.90 26.15
CA ALA A 348 1.27 2.75 25.33
C ALA A 348 0.95 4.11 25.98
N PHE A 349 0.85 4.19 27.32
CA PHE A 349 0.61 5.45 28.05
C PHE A 349 1.80 6.42 27.97
N VAL A 350 3.02 5.90 27.97
CA VAL A 350 4.23 6.71 27.75
C VAL A 350 4.28 7.17 26.29
N LEU A 351 3.97 6.26 25.37
CA LEU A 351 4.02 6.52 23.93
C LEU A 351 3.02 7.57 23.47
N ILE A 352 1.78 7.56 23.97
CA ILE A 352 0.80 8.58 23.59
C ILE A 352 1.32 9.97 23.95
N SER A 353 1.89 10.15 25.15
CA SER A 353 2.46 11.42 25.60
C SER A 353 3.62 11.87 24.70
N LEU A 354 4.56 10.95 24.42
CA LEU A 354 5.69 11.22 23.54
C LEU A 354 5.25 11.60 22.12
N LEU A 355 4.26 10.89 21.55
CA LEU A 355 3.76 11.14 20.20
C LEU A 355 2.99 12.46 20.09
N ILE A 356 2.21 12.84 21.11
CA ILE A 356 1.57 14.15 21.17
C ILE A 356 2.61 15.26 21.21
N ILE A 357 3.66 15.13 22.03
CA ILE A 357 4.75 16.11 22.10
C ILE A 357 5.50 16.19 20.76
N ALA A 358 5.93 15.05 20.21
CA ALA A 358 6.67 14.99 18.95
C ALA A 358 5.85 15.54 17.76
N GLY A 359 4.56 15.20 17.69
CA GLY A 359 3.63 15.76 16.70
C GLY A 359 3.46 17.28 16.84
N SER A 360 3.42 17.80 18.08
CA SER A 360 3.33 19.24 18.34
C SER A 360 4.58 19.99 17.86
N PHE A 361 5.77 19.40 18.03
CA PHE A 361 7.01 19.93 17.46
C PHE A 361 6.96 19.99 15.92
N CYS A 362 6.44 18.95 15.26
CA CYS A 362 6.23 18.96 13.81
C CYS A 362 5.29 20.08 13.36
N ILE A 363 4.16 20.25 14.05
CA ILE A 363 3.19 21.32 13.74
C ILE A 363 3.83 22.70 13.92
N ARG A 364 4.56 22.91 15.03
CA ARG A 364 5.27 24.16 15.31
C ARG A 364 6.32 24.47 14.25
N LEU A 365 7.18 23.50 13.93
CA LEU A 365 8.23 23.68 12.92
C LEU A 365 7.64 23.97 11.54
N GLY A 366 6.57 23.28 11.14
CA GLY A 366 5.93 23.50 9.85
C GLY A 366 5.08 24.78 9.76
N LYS A 367 4.94 25.54 10.86
CA LYS A 367 4.37 26.90 10.85
C LYS A 367 5.45 27.99 10.79
N ALA A 368 6.72 27.64 10.97
CA ALA A 368 7.82 28.61 11.08
C ALA A 368 8.18 29.30 9.75
N ASP A 369 8.26 28.55 8.65
CA ASP A 369 8.65 29.07 7.33
C ASP A 369 7.94 28.29 6.21
N GLU A 370 7.83 28.87 5.01
CA GLU A 370 7.25 28.20 3.83
C GLU A 370 8.00 26.90 3.48
N GLY A 371 9.33 26.90 3.61
CA GLY A 371 10.22 25.77 3.34
C GLY A 371 10.09 24.62 4.33
N THR A 372 9.41 24.81 5.47
CA THR A 372 9.20 23.76 6.48
C THR A 372 7.79 23.18 6.46
N LYS A 373 6.84 23.77 5.71
CA LYS A 373 5.43 23.37 5.70
C LYS A 373 5.19 21.88 5.43
N GLY A 374 6.12 21.21 4.74
CA GLY A 374 6.05 19.78 4.44
C GLY A 374 5.94 18.87 5.67
N ILE A 375 6.49 19.26 6.83
CA ILE A 375 6.46 18.42 8.04
C ILE A 375 5.11 18.50 8.80
N ARG A 376 4.36 19.60 8.63
CA ARG A 376 3.16 19.90 9.44
C ARG A 376 2.07 18.82 9.37
N PRO A 377 1.68 18.29 8.18
CA PRO A 377 0.63 17.28 8.09
C PRO A 377 0.91 16.04 8.93
N PHE A 378 2.18 15.61 9.03
CA PHE A 378 2.56 14.44 9.81
C PHE A 378 2.33 14.64 11.30
N GLY A 379 2.56 15.85 11.83
CA GLY A 379 2.24 16.14 13.22
C GLY A 379 0.74 16.03 13.52
N ALA A 380 -0.10 16.54 12.62
CA ALA A 380 -1.56 16.44 12.74
C ALA A 380 -2.06 14.99 12.59
N PHE A 381 -1.51 14.23 11.63
CA PHE A 381 -1.82 12.81 11.47
C PHE A 381 -1.39 11.99 12.68
N ILE A 382 -0.21 12.24 13.27
CA ILE A 382 0.23 11.57 14.49
C ILE A 382 -0.77 11.80 15.63
N HIS A 383 -1.26 13.03 15.81
CA HIS A 383 -2.27 13.33 16.84
C HIS A 383 -3.59 12.58 16.62
N GLY A 384 -4.13 12.58 15.40
CA GLY A 384 -5.36 11.84 15.10
C GLY A 384 -5.19 10.33 15.23
N LEU A 385 -4.11 9.79 14.65
CA LEU A 385 -3.86 8.35 14.61
C LEU A 385 -3.53 7.78 15.98
N VAL A 386 -2.82 8.50 16.86
CA VAL A 386 -2.47 7.97 18.19
C VAL A 386 -3.71 7.81 19.09
N VAL A 387 -4.67 8.74 19.01
CA VAL A 387 -5.93 8.64 19.75
C VAL A 387 -6.75 7.45 19.25
N LEU A 388 -6.86 7.30 17.94
CA LEU A 388 -7.56 6.16 17.33
C LEU A 388 -6.85 4.84 17.66
N GLN A 389 -5.52 4.79 17.58
CA GLN A 389 -4.73 3.60 17.89
C GLN A 389 -4.92 3.16 19.34
N PHE A 390 -4.87 4.11 20.28
CA PHE A 390 -5.07 3.84 21.70
C PHE A 390 -6.47 3.30 21.97
N THR A 391 -7.50 3.92 21.38
CA THR A 391 -8.90 3.48 21.50
C THR A 391 -9.09 2.06 20.94
N LEU A 392 -8.55 1.79 19.75
CA LEU A 392 -8.58 0.47 19.14
C LEU A 392 -7.83 -0.58 19.98
N GLY A 393 -6.76 -0.19 20.68
CA GLY A 393 -6.02 -1.09 21.57
C GLY A 393 -6.88 -1.60 22.72
N TRP A 394 -7.66 -0.71 23.34
CA TRP A 394 -8.65 -1.09 24.36
C TRP A 394 -9.78 -1.93 23.79
N ALA A 395 -10.26 -1.61 22.57
CA ALA A 395 -11.26 -2.44 21.90
C ALA A 395 -10.74 -3.86 21.62
N VAL A 396 -9.49 -4.01 21.17
CA VAL A 396 -8.85 -5.32 21.00
C VAL A 396 -8.80 -6.08 22.33
N LEU A 397 -8.37 -5.41 23.41
CA LEU A 397 -8.27 -6.02 24.74
C LEU A 397 -9.64 -6.46 25.29
N GLY A 398 -10.68 -5.63 25.13
CA GLY A 398 -12.01 -5.92 25.65
C GLY A 398 -12.83 -6.90 24.81
N LEU A 399 -12.63 -6.93 23.49
CA LEU A 399 -13.49 -7.68 22.57
C LEU A 399 -12.85 -8.96 22.02
N THR A 400 -11.52 -9.00 21.89
CA THR A 400 -10.85 -10.07 21.10
C THR A 400 -9.70 -10.77 21.82
N TRP A 401 -9.20 -10.20 22.91
CA TRP A 401 -8.11 -10.81 23.66
C TRP A 401 -8.59 -12.05 24.42
N LYS A 402 -7.94 -13.19 24.14
CA LYS A 402 -8.04 -14.44 24.88
C LYS A 402 -6.61 -14.87 25.20
N GLY A 403 -6.29 -15.03 26.47
CA GLY A 403 -4.93 -15.29 26.98
C GLY A 403 -4.44 -16.72 26.78
N GLU A 404 -4.89 -17.39 25.73
CA GLU A 404 -4.58 -18.79 25.45
C GLU A 404 -3.48 -18.88 24.39
N PRO A 405 -2.44 -19.71 24.59
CA PRO A 405 -1.39 -19.92 23.58
C PRO A 405 -2.00 -20.34 22.24
N ARG A 406 -1.65 -19.62 21.17
CA ARG A 406 -2.13 -19.91 19.81
C ARG A 406 -1.10 -20.74 19.07
N ASN A 407 -1.39 -22.02 18.85
CA ASN A 407 -0.66 -22.80 17.86
C ASN A 407 -1.18 -22.44 16.46
N LEU A 408 -0.30 -22.41 15.46
CA LEU A 408 -0.73 -22.23 14.08
C LEU A 408 -1.55 -23.47 13.66
N PRO A 409 -2.80 -23.28 13.18
CA PRO A 409 -3.58 -24.41 12.70
C PRO A 409 -3.00 -24.95 11.39
N THR A 410 -3.10 -26.26 11.18
CA THR A 410 -2.81 -26.88 9.89
C THR A 410 -3.94 -26.59 8.89
N SER A 411 -3.69 -26.75 7.60
CA SER A 411 -4.73 -26.59 6.57
C SER A 411 -5.92 -27.52 6.81
N GLU A 412 -5.67 -28.79 7.18
CA GLU A 412 -6.72 -29.77 7.51
C GLU A 412 -7.59 -29.36 8.70
N GLN A 413 -6.98 -28.74 9.72
CA GLN A 413 -7.74 -28.20 10.86
C GLN A 413 -8.64 -27.03 10.44
N LEU A 414 -8.17 -26.22 9.48
CA LEU A 414 -8.93 -25.07 8.96
C LEU A 414 -10.12 -25.49 8.11
N ASP A 415 -10.03 -26.61 7.38
CA ASP A 415 -11.12 -27.13 6.55
C ASP A 415 -12.37 -27.48 7.37
N SER A 416 -12.18 -27.89 8.62
CA SER A 416 -13.25 -28.24 9.56
C SER A 416 -13.60 -27.11 10.54
N ALA A 417 -12.88 -25.98 10.49
CA ALA A 417 -13.05 -24.88 11.42
C ALA A 417 -14.29 -24.04 11.10
N PRO A 418 -14.92 -23.41 12.10
CA PRO A 418 -15.99 -22.46 11.85
C PRO A 418 -15.51 -21.27 11.01
N PRO A 419 -16.43 -20.60 10.28
CA PRO A 419 -16.10 -19.42 9.50
C PRO A 419 -15.41 -18.34 10.34
N PRO A 420 -14.53 -17.51 9.74
CA PRO A 420 -13.87 -16.43 10.44
C PRO A 420 -14.86 -15.44 11.11
N ASP A 421 -14.57 -15.08 12.36
CA ASP A 421 -15.35 -14.11 13.12
C ASP A 421 -15.13 -12.68 12.59
N ILE A 422 -16.21 -11.93 12.40
CA ILE A 422 -16.18 -10.51 12.00
C ILE A 422 -15.40 -9.64 13.00
N MET A 423 -15.29 -10.06 14.26
CA MET A 423 -14.48 -9.38 15.27
C MET A 423 -13.00 -9.32 14.90
N ALA A 424 -12.53 -10.15 13.95
CA ALA A 424 -11.19 -10.05 13.34
C ALA A 424 -10.90 -8.68 12.70
N LEU A 425 -11.92 -7.89 12.36
CA LEU A 425 -11.76 -6.54 11.83
C LEU A 425 -11.15 -5.57 12.87
N VAL A 426 -11.41 -5.76 14.17
CA VAL A 426 -10.93 -4.87 15.24
C VAL A 426 -9.38 -4.93 15.39
N PRO A 427 -8.74 -6.10 15.60
CA PRO A 427 -7.29 -6.20 15.64
C PRO A 427 -6.63 -5.91 14.29
N THR A 428 -7.34 -6.13 13.17
CA THR A 428 -6.88 -5.72 11.84
C THR A 428 -6.81 -4.19 11.73
N ALA A 429 -7.85 -3.49 12.16
CA ALA A 429 -7.88 -2.03 12.19
C ALA A 429 -6.78 -1.48 13.11
N HIS A 430 -6.62 -2.05 14.31
CA HIS A 430 -5.55 -1.67 15.23
C HIS A 430 -4.15 -1.86 14.61
N GLN A 431 -3.93 -2.92 13.84
CA GLN A 431 -2.67 -3.13 13.11
C GLN A 431 -2.47 -2.09 11.99
N LEU A 432 -3.49 -1.84 11.18
CA LEU A 432 -3.40 -0.91 10.06
C LEU A 432 -3.17 0.54 10.54
N ILE A 433 -3.90 0.98 11.56
CA ILE A 433 -3.71 2.30 12.16
C ILE A 433 -2.33 2.41 12.81
N GLY A 434 -1.85 1.34 13.45
CA GLY A 434 -0.48 1.26 13.98
C GLY A 434 0.58 1.44 12.89
N ALA A 435 0.40 0.78 11.74
CA ALA A 435 1.29 0.92 10.59
C ALA A 435 1.27 2.34 9.99
N LEU A 436 0.09 2.98 9.90
CA LEU A 436 -0.05 4.37 9.45
C LEU A 436 0.61 5.36 10.42
N LEU A 437 0.44 5.12 11.73
CA LEU A 437 1.08 5.92 12.78
C LEU A 437 2.61 5.80 12.69
N PHE A 438 3.13 4.58 12.53
CA PHE A 438 4.55 4.32 12.35
C PHE A 438 5.11 5.00 11.10
N ALA A 439 4.44 4.85 9.95
CA ALA A 439 4.83 5.53 8.72
C ALA A 439 4.80 7.05 8.86
N SER A 440 3.81 7.61 9.59
CA SER A 440 3.72 9.06 9.84
C SER A 440 4.88 9.57 10.70
N VAL A 441 5.27 8.81 11.73
CA VAL A 441 6.43 9.12 12.57
C VAL A 441 7.73 9.05 11.76
N ALA A 442 7.91 8.01 10.94
CA ALA A 442 9.06 7.87 10.05
C ALA A 442 9.17 9.03 9.05
N CYS A 443 8.04 9.43 8.45
CA CYS A 443 7.99 10.57 7.53
C CYS A 443 8.29 11.90 8.23
N GLY A 444 7.76 12.12 9.44
CA GLY A 444 8.08 13.30 10.23
C GLY A 444 9.56 13.36 10.61
N LEU A 445 10.16 12.23 10.99
CA LEU A 445 11.60 12.12 11.23
C LEU A 445 12.41 12.43 9.95
N PHE A 446 12.01 11.87 8.81
CA PHE A 446 12.68 12.09 7.52
C PHE A 446 12.67 13.57 7.11
N TRP A 447 11.53 14.24 7.29
CA TRP A 447 11.42 15.69 7.12
C TRP A 447 12.29 16.46 8.11
N ALA A 448 12.26 16.11 9.40
CA ALA A 448 13.04 16.80 10.41
C ALA A 448 14.54 16.72 10.14
N ILE A 449 15.03 15.56 9.66
CA ILE A 449 16.42 15.38 9.20
C ILE A 449 16.70 16.35 8.03
N ARG A 450 15.88 16.31 6.98
CA ARG A 450 16.06 17.15 5.78
C ARG A 450 16.07 18.64 6.07
N ILE A 451 15.13 19.10 6.91
CA ILE A 451 14.99 20.50 7.32
C ILE A 451 16.18 20.91 8.19
N SER A 452 16.58 20.08 9.17
CA SER A 452 17.71 20.40 10.06
C SER A 452 19.05 20.54 9.32
N SER A 453 19.20 19.83 8.21
CA SER A 453 20.38 19.87 7.33
C SER A 453 20.25 20.90 6.19
N ALA A 454 19.07 21.50 5.98
CA ALA A 454 18.88 22.52 4.96
C ALA A 454 19.52 23.85 5.39
N ARG A 455 20.05 24.60 4.41
CA ARG A 455 20.44 26.00 4.57
C ARG A 455 19.66 26.82 3.54
N LYS A 456 19.08 27.94 3.96
CA LYS A 456 18.58 28.98 3.05
C LYS A 456 19.83 29.65 2.46
N ILE A 457 20.05 29.53 1.16
CA ILE A 457 21.08 30.33 0.49
C ILE A 457 20.46 31.71 0.32
N GLY A 458 21.10 32.71 0.92
CA GLY A 458 20.64 34.10 0.97
C GLY A 458 20.57 34.74 -0.41
#